data_AF-A0A2V6T6Z0-F1
#
_entry.id   AF-A0A2V6T6Z0-F1
#
_cell.length_a   1.000
_cell.length_b   1.000
_cell.length_c   1.000
_cell.angle_alpha   90.00
_cell.angle_beta   90.00
_cell.angle_gamma   90.00
#
_symmetry.space_group_name_H-M   'P 1'
#
loop_
_entity.id
_entity.type
_entity.pdbx_description
1 polymer ?
#
loop_
_entity_poly.entity_id
_entity_poly.type
_entity_poly.pdbx_seq_one_letter_code
_entity_poly.pdbx_strand_id
1 'polypeptide(L)'
;MSFHGRPVELTPDELKGRIVWNLWSGDNAGFWNWLAMNAYGAADLLKVVTWRRDQRFEKFGVMNQPGYQRPTQPDAHGLFIDGPREPRYDFDTRIDTRTYGRSSGIMGLRLFPNPRFDAAARARWDAKRYYEDPSYYNDKNLERPYMVGMACSFCHTGPDPTNPPADPAEPEYVNLSDYVGQHFLKVWEVFGVGMAKDNFVYQILKSNPPGTLDTSFIATDYLNNPGTMNGIFEIAGRLQGAVAERVTGGALDLRGVRNPQVTPRVLKEGADSVGFEAALSRVYVNIGEYWEEWIRHFGPMLGIKKQSPIRVSDAQRLSPHWNWSEAHSPALAAYFVRVAKPVKLAAAPGGTQHLTADAVLLDRGKRVFAQRCASCHSSKQPPAGVDPRSPEGRRWFEEAVMRPDFLDGNFLGSEVRYPVTVIKTNATRAVASNSIRGHVWDNFSSETYKTLPPVGPIQVWDPFTGKDRVWEVPGGGRGYYRPPSLV
;
A
#
# COMPACT_ATOMS: atom_id res chain seq x y z
N MET A 1 -1.08 -23.18 -10.96
CA MET A 1 -0.57 -22.06 -11.79
C MET A 1 0.78 -21.66 -11.24
N SER A 2 1.77 -21.38 -12.10
CA SER A 2 3.04 -20.83 -11.64
C SER A 2 2.81 -19.48 -10.93
N PHE A 3 3.64 -19.19 -9.93
CA PHE A 3 3.63 -17.93 -9.20
C PHE A 3 4.80 -17.07 -9.69
N HIS A 4 4.52 -15.99 -10.43
CA HIS A 4 5.54 -15.18 -11.12
C HIS A 4 6.47 -16.06 -11.98
N GLY A 5 5.91 -17.03 -12.70
CA GLY A 5 6.70 -17.97 -13.52
C GLY A 5 7.48 -19.03 -12.74
N ARG A 6 7.39 -19.05 -11.40
CA ARG A 6 8.06 -20.03 -10.54
C ARG A 6 7.13 -21.16 -10.11
N PRO A 7 7.63 -22.41 -9.98
CA PRO A 7 6.87 -23.50 -9.39
C PRO A 7 6.81 -23.33 -7.87
N VAL A 8 5.87 -22.50 -7.41
CA VAL A 8 5.58 -22.34 -5.99
C VAL A 8 4.29 -23.09 -5.69
N GLU A 9 4.42 -24.24 -5.04
CA GLU A 9 3.28 -24.91 -4.43
C GLU A 9 2.89 -24.14 -3.17
N LEU A 10 1.63 -23.71 -3.16
CA LEU A 10 1.00 -23.02 -2.03
C LEU A 10 0.15 -24.02 -1.26
N THR A 11 0.24 -23.97 0.06
CA THR A 11 -0.72 -24.65 0.93
C THR A 11 -2.13 -24.05 0.76
N PRO A 12 -3.20 -24.73 1.22
CA PRO A 12 -4.54 -24.16 1.17
C PRO A 12 -4.66 -22.78 1.82
N ASP A 13 -3.97 -22.54 2.94
CA ASP A 13 -4.02 -21.24 3.62
C ASP A 13 -3.20 -20.17 2.90
N GLU A 14 -2.04 -20.51 2.35
CA GLU A 14 -1.28 -19.59 1.50
C GLU A 14 -2.05 -19.22 0.22
N LEU A 15 -2.81 -20.16 -0.35
CA LEU A 15 -3.68 -19.90 -1.48
C LEU A 15 -4.84 -18.96 -1.10
N LYS A 16 -5.46 -19.16 0.07
CA LYS A 16 -6.46 -18.21 0.60
C LYS A 16 -5.84 -16.82 0.75
N GLY A 17 -4.63 -16.72 1.31
CA GLY A 17 -3.89 -15.45 1.40
C GLY A 17 -3.68 -14.78 0.06
N ARG A 18 -3.31 -15.54 -0.97
CA ARG A 18 -3.18 -15.03 -2.34
C ARG A 18 -4.52 -14.53 -2.92
N ILE A 19 -5.61 -15.24 -2.67
CA ILE A 19 -6.96 -14.84 -3.08
C ILE A 19 -7.37 -13.53 -2.40
N VAL A 20 -7.17 -13.45 -1.09
CA VAL A 20 -7.42 -12.25 -0.27
C VAL A 20 -6.63 -11.06 -0.82
N TRP A 21 -5.35 -11.25 -1.14
CA TRP A 21 -4.50 -10.19 -1.70
C TRP A 21 -4.96 -9.67 -3.07
N ASN A 22 -5.38 -10.58 -3.95
CA ASN A 22 -5.61 -10.27 -5.36
C ASN A 22 -7.07 -9.97 -5.72
N LEU A 23 -8.03 -10.48 -4.95
CA LEU A 23 -9.45 -10.46 -5.30
C LEU A 23 -10.34 -9.80 -4.24
N TRP A 24 -9.97 -9.83 -2.96
CA TRP A 24 -10.82 -9.29 -1.91
C TRP A 24 -10.84 -7.76 -1.94
N SER A 25 -12.04 -7.19 -2.02
CA SER A 25 -12.28 -5.74 -2.01
C SER A 25 -13.24 -5.32 -0.89
N GLY A 26 -13.70 -6.24 -0.05
CA GLY A 26 -14.71 -5.98 0.96
C GLY A 26 -15.97 -5.37 0.35
N ASP A 27 -16.44 -4.28 0.96
CA ASP A 27 -17.53 -3.42 0.47
C ASP A 27 -17.01 -2.13 -0.20
N ASN A 28 -15.71 -2.03 -0.51
CA ASN A 28 -15.10 -0.79 -0.95
C ASN A 28 -15.52 -0.33 -2.36
N ALA A 29 -16.16 -1.19 -3.15
CA ALA A 29 -16.77 -0.77 -4.41
C ALA A 29 -17.83 0.34 -4.17
N GLY A 30 -18.58 0.23 -3.06
CA GLY A 30 -19.51 1.26 -2.63
C GLY A 30 -18.79 2.56 -2.25
N PHE A 31 -17.66 2.46 -1.56
CA PHE A 31 -16.82 3.62 -1.21
C PHE A 31 -16.32 4.38 -2.43
N TRP A 32 -15.69 3.69 -3.38
CA TRP A 32 -15.14 4.32 -4.58
C TRP A 32 -16.23 4.92 -5.46
N ASN A 33 -17.39 4.26 -5.56
CA ASN A 33 -18.56 4.83 -6.23
C ASN A 33 -19.09 6.08 -5.50
N TRP A 34 -19.15 6.06 -4.16
CA TRP A 34 -19.55 7.21 -3.36
C TRP A 34 -18.58 8.39 -3.54
N LEU A 35 -17.26 8.15 -3.55
CA LEU A 35 -16.26 9.18 -3.82
C LEU A 35 -16.45 9.80 -5.20
N ALA A 36 -16.67 9.00 -6.24
CA ALA A 36 -16.91 9.51 -7.60
C ALA A 36 -18.07 10.51 -7.68
N MET A 37 -19.03 10.42 -6.76
CA MET A 37 -20.17 11.33 -6.66
C MET A 37 -19.97 12.48 -5.67
N ASN A 38 -19.08 12.35 -4.68
CA ASN A 38 -18.98 13.26 -3.53
C ASN A 38 -17.59 13.91 -3.34
N ALA A 39 -16.59 13.54 -4.16
CA ALA A 39 -15.21 13.98 -4.03
C ALA A 39 -14.78 14.96 -5.15
N TYR A 40 -15.66 15.89 -5.52
CA TYR A 40 -15.34 16.97 -6.47
C TYR A 40 -14.84 16.49 -7.85
N GLY A 41 -15.39 15.38 -8.34
CA GLY A 41 -15.01 14.77 -9.62
C GLY A 41 -13.81 13.82 -9.56
N ALA A 42 -13.27 13.54 -8.37
CA ALA A 42 -12.19 12.58 -8.18
C ALA A 42 -12.69 11.12 -8.14
N ALA A 43 -11.76 10.19 -8.34
CA ALA A 43 -11.89 8.75 -8.09
C ALA A 43 -12.95 7.99 -8.91
N ASP A 44 -13.29 8.45 -10.12
CA ASP A 44 -14.12 7.67 -11.05
C ASP A 44 -13.34 6.50 -11.69
N LEU A 45 -13.14 5.43 -10.92
CA LEU A 45 -12.37 4.24 -11.34
C LEU A 45 -12.99 3.54 -12.56
N LEU A 46 -14.28 3.73 -12.83
CA LEU A 46 -14.91 3.14 -14.02
C LEU A 46 -14.38 3.78 -15.31
N LYS A 47 -13.96 5.06 -15.28
CA LYS A 47 -13.23 5.67 -16.41
C LYS A 47 -11.85 5.04 -16.63
N VAL A 48 -11.16 4.63 -15.57
CA VAL A 48 -9.87 3.91 -15.66
C VAL A 48 -10.09 2.52 -16.29
N VAL A 49 -11.09 1.78 -15.80
CA VAL A 49 -11.47 0.45 -16.34
C VAL A 49 -11.81 0.53 -17.82
N THR A 50 -12.58 1.53 -18.23
CA THR A 50 -13.04 1.62 -19.63
C THR A 50 -12.04 2.24 -20.60
N TRP A 51 -10.91 2.74 -20.07
CA TRP A 51 -9.83 3.29 -20.87
C TRP A 51 -9.23 2.24 -21.81
N ARG A 52 -8.64 2.72 -22.90
CA ARG A 52 -7.93 1.92 -23.90
C ARG A 52 -6.84 1.07 -23.25
N ARG A 53 -6.98 -0.27 -23.34
CA ARG A 53 -6.09 -1.27 -22.72
C ARG A 53 -4.62 -1.03 -23.08
N ASP A 54 -4.35 -0.79 -24.35
CA ASP A 54 -3.02 -0.50 -24.93
C ASP A 54 -2.38 0.79 -24.39
N GLN A 55 -3.17 1.68 -23.77
CA GLN A 55 -2.71 2.95 -23.23
C GLN A 55 -2.71 3.01 -21.70
N ARG A 56 -3.27 2.01 -21.00
CA ARG A 56 -3.46 2.07 -19.54
C ARG A 56 -2.12 2.15 -18.80
N PHE A 57 -1.11 1.41 -19.23
CA PHE A 57 0.21 1.48 -18.58
C PHE A 57 0.86 2.85 -18.78
N GLU A 58 0.88 3.38 -20.01
CA GLU A 58 1.46 4.70 -20.28
C GLU A 58 0.67 5.80 -19.54
N LYS A 59 -0.66 5.75 -19.57
CA LYS A 59 -1.53 6.77 -18.98
C LYS A 59 -1.54 6.73 -17.47
N PHE A 60 -1.71 5.55 -16.87
CA PHE A 60 -1.98 5.38 -15.45
C PHE A 60 -0.88 4.63 -14.68
N GLY A 61 -0.03 3.88 -15.37
CA GLY A 61 0.94 2.99 -14.74
C GLY A 61 0.31 1.77 -14.07
N VAL A 62 -0.88 1.36 -14.51
CA VAL A 62 -1.59 0.18 -14.00
C VAL A 62 -1.28 -1.05 -14.84
N MET A 63 -1.35 -2.24 -14.24
CA MET A 63 -1.16 -3.50 -14.96
C MET A 63 -2.47 -4.03 -15.48
N ASN A 64 -2.51 -4.27 -16.79
CA ASN A 64 -3.55 -5.09 -17.38
C ASN A 64 -3.48 -6.51 -16.83
N GLN A 65 -4.64 -7.12 -16.62
CA GLN A 65 -4.73 -8.51 -16.22
C GLN A 65 -4.28 -9.41 -17.39
N PRO A 66 -3.30 -10.31 -17.16
CA PRO A 66 -2.89 -11.29 -18.16
C PRO A 66 -4.04 -12.19 -18.61
N GLY A 67 -4.05 -12.59 -19.88
CA GLY A 67 -5.09 -13.45 -20.46
C GLY A 67 -6.43 -12.78 -20.77
N TYR A 68 -6.54 -11.46 -20.56
CA TYR A 68 -7.70 -10.65 -20.91
C TYR A 68 -7.43 -9.83 -22.17
N GLN A 69 -8.48 -9.32 -22.79
CA GLN A 69 -8.40 -8.47 -23.98
C GLN A 69 -9.56 -7.47 -24.01
N ARG A 70 -9.33 -6.33 -24.67
CA ARG A 70 -10.39 -5.36 -24.94
C ARG A 70 -11.42 -5.98 -25.91
N PRO A 71 -12.73 -5.88 -25.65
CA PRO A 71 -13.74 -6.41 -26.56
C PRO A 71 -13.84 -5.54 -27.83
N THR A 72 -14.30 -6.14 -28.94
CA THR A 72 -14.54 -5.44 -30.21
C THR A 72 -15.82 -4.60 -30.20
N GLN A 73 -16.77 -4.93 -29.32
CA GLN A 73 -18.02 -4.22 -29.10
C GLN A 73 -18.13 -3.82 -27.63
N PRO A 74 -18.82 -2.72 -27.31
CA PRO A 74 -19.12 -2.39 -25.92
C PRO A 74 -20.09 -3.41 -25.32
N ASP A 75 -20.16 -3.45 -23.99
CA ASP A 75 -21.16 -4.23 -23.28
C ASP A 75 -22.58 -3.64 -23.40
N ALA A 76 -23.55 -4.24 -22.70
CA ALA A 76 -24.95 -3.80 -22.72
C ALA A 76 -25.18 -2.36 -22.23
N HIS A 77 -24.17 -1.73 -21.60
CA HIS A 77 -24.21 -0.36 -21.12
C HIS A 77 -23.34 0.58 -21.96
N GLY A 78 -22.85 0.14 -23.13
CA GLY A 78 -22.01 0.97 -24.00
C GLY A 78 -20.57 1.10 -23.51
N LEU A 79 -20.12 0.24 -22.57
CA LEU A 79 -18.79 0.33 -21.97
C LEU A 79 -17.83 -0.72 -22.54
N PHE A 80 -16.60 -0.30 -22.86
CA PHE A 80 -15.53 -1.22 -23.27
C PHE A 80 -14.76 -1.72 -22.05
N ILE A 81 -15.18 -2.87 -21.52
CA ILE A 81 -14.56 -3.54 -20.37
C ILE A 81 -13.91 -4.82 -20.86
N ASP A 82 -12.65 -5.05 -20.50
CA ASP A 82 -11.93 -6.23 -20.98
C ASP A 82 -12.60 -7.53 -20.52
N GLY A 83 -12.52 -8.55 -21.36
CA GLY A 83 -12.98 -9.90 -21.06
C GLY A 83 -11.85 -10.93 -21.25
N PRO A 84 -12.05 -12.18 -20.81
CA PRO A 84 -11.08 -13.25 -21.01
C PRO A 84 -10.89 -13.51 -22.50
N ARG A 85 -9.63 -13.65 -22.94
CA ARG A 85 -9.27 -14.01 -24.32
C ARG A 85 -9.70 -15.43 -24.66
N GLU A 86 -9.65 -16.31 -23.68
CA GLU A 86 -9.98 -17.73 -23.79
C GLU A 86 -10.66 -18.20 -22.49
N PRO A 87 -11.51 -19.25 -22.52
CA PRO A 87 -12.20 -19.76 -21.33
C PRO A 87 -11.29 -20.13 -20.16
N ARG A 88 -10.05 -20.57 -20.42
CA ARG A 88 -9.08 -20.90 -19.36
C ARG A 88 -8.69 -19.70 -18.48
N TYR A 89 -8.77 -18.49 -19.01
CA TYR A 89 -8.48 -17.25 -18.29
C TYR A 89 -9.69 -16.72 -17.53
N ASP A 90 -10.89 -17.20 -17.86
CA ASP A 90 -12.13 -16.84 -17.19
C ASP A 90 -12.23 -17.56 -15.84
N PHE A 91 -11.51 -17.06 -14.83
CA PHE A 91 -11.65 -17.56 -13.47
C PHE A 91 -12.90 -17.02 -12.77
N ASP A 92 -13.59 -16.04 -13.34
CA ASP A 92 -14.82 -15.49 -12.75
C ASP A 92 -15.94 -16.54 -12.73
N THR A 93 -15.90 -17.52 -13.65
CA THR A 93 -16.77 -18.71 -13.65
C THR A 93 -16.55 -19.66 -12.46
N ARG A 94 -15.46 -19.49 -11.71
CA ARG A 94 -15.04 -20.40 -10.61
C ARG A 94 -15.10 -19.75 -9.23
N ILE A 95 -15.60 -18.52 -9.12
CA ILE A 95 -15.68 -17.78 -7.86
C ILE A 95 -17.08 -17.21 -7.67
N ASP A 96 -17.43 -16.90 -6.42
CA ASP A 96 -18.63 -16.11 -6.14
C ASP A 96 -18.39 -14.64 -6.50
N THR A 97 -18.92 -14.23 -7.66
CA THR A 97 -18.81 -12.85 -8.15
C THR A 97 -19.63 -11.85 -7.34
N ARG A 98 -20.55 -12.29 -6.47
CA ARG A 98 -21.22 -11.38 -5.51
C ARG A 98 -20.26 -10.95 -4.40
N THR A 99 -19.37 -11.86 -3.98
CA THR A 99 -18.36 -11.61 -2.94
C THR A 99 -17.10 -10.95 -3.51
N TYR A 100 -16.60 -11.42 -4.66
CA TYR A 100 -15.30 -11.00 -5.20
C TYR A 100 -15.38 -10.08 -6.43
N GLY A 101 -16.59 -9.81 -6.93
CA GLY A 101 -16.79 -9.14 -8.21
C GLY A 101 -16.28 -9.99 -9.37
N ARG A 102 -16.57 -9.57 -10.60
CA ARG A 102 -15.89 -10.09 -11.80
C ARG A 102 -14.65 -9.27 -12.13
N SER A 103 -13.74 -9.77 -12.95
CA SER A 103 -12.58 -9.01 -13.39
C SER A 103 -13.01 -7.79 -14.23
N SER A 104 -12.25 -6.70 -14.06
CA SER A 104 -12.30 -5.51 -14.91
C SER A 104 -11.32 -5.55 -16.10
N GLY A 105 -10.42 -6.53 -16.11
CA GLY A 105 -9.24 -6.53 -17.00
C GLY A 105 -8.01 -5.82 -16.48
N ILE A 106 -8.07 -5.25 -15.27
CA ILE A 106 -6.94 -4.60 -14.59
C ILE A 106 -6.65 -5.38 -13.31
N MET A 107 -5.37 -5.65 -13.02
CA MET A 107 -4.97 -6.34 -11.81
C MET A 107 -5.50 -5.61 -10.57
N GLY A 108 -6.23 -6.34 -9.72
CA GLY A 108 -6.77 -5.84 -8.46
C GLY A 108 -8.02 -4.97 -8.56
N LEU A 109 -8.54 -4.64 -9.75
CA LEU A 109 -9.83 -3.95 -9.88
C LEU A 109 -10.94 -4.95 -10.24
N ARG A 110 -12.01 -4.95 -9.45
CA ARG A 110 -13.14 -5.86 -9.54
C ARG A 110 -14.43 -5.09 -9.83
N LEU A 111 -15.31 -5.66 -10.64
CA LEU A 111 -16.58 -5.04 -11.03
C LEU A 111 -17.77 -5.70 -10.34
N PHE A 112 -18.64 -4.86 -9.80
CA PHE A 112 -19.90 -5.23 -9.17
C PHE A 112 -21.05 -4.49 -9.86
N PRO A 113 -22.19 -5.14 -10.11
CA PRO A 113 -23.41 -4.42 -10.50
C PRO A 113 -23.75 -3.36 -9.45
N ASN A 114 -24.11 -2.15 -9.87
CA ASN A 114 -24.57 -1.13 -8.94
C ASN A 114 -26.04 -1.42 -8.55
N PRO A 115 -26.34 -1.72 -7.26
CA PRO A 115 -27.71 -1.99 -6.83
C PRO A 115 -28.65 -0.79 -6.99
N ARG A 116 -28.12 0.43 -7.15
CA ARG A 116 -28.90 1.65 -7.41
C ARG A 116 -29.12 1.94 -8.89
N PHE A 117 -28.59 1.11 -9.80
CA PHE A 117 -28.82 1.24 -11.24
C PHE A 117 -30.19 0.67 -11.66
N ASP A 118 -31.24 1.26 -11.09
CA ASP A 118 -32.64 0.90 -11.28
C ASP A 118 -33.19 1.35 -12.65
N ALA A 119 -34.51 1.27 -12.84
CA ALA A 119 -35.14 1.66 -14.11
C ALA A 119 -34.95 3.15 -14.45
N ALA A 120 -34.95 4.05 -13.46
CA ALA A 120 -34.76 5.47 -13.67
C ALA A 120 -33.29 5.78 -14.00
N ALA A 121 -32.35 5.17 -13.29
CA ALA A 121 -30.93 5.25 -13.59
C ALA A 121 -30.62 4.73 -15.00
N ARG A 122 -31.22 3.58 -15.38
CA ARG A 122 -31.10 3.02 -16.74
C ARG A 122 -31.64 3.96 -17.81
N ALA A 123 -32.80 4.58 -17.59
CA ALA A 123 -33.38 5.54 -18.53
C ALA A 123 -32.54 6.82 -18.67
N ARG A 124 -31.84 7.21 -17.60
CA ARG A 124 -30.93 8.36 -17.59
C ARG A 124 -29.57 8.06 -18.22
N TRP A 125 -29.14 6.81 -18.23
CA TRP A 125 -27.81 6.40 -18.65
C TRP A 125 -27.53 6.66 -20.13
N ASP A 126 -26.50 7.47 -20.39
CA ASP A 126 -25.94 7.72 -21.71
C ASP A 126 -24.42 7.44 -21.68
N ALA A 127 -24.01 6.37 -22.36
CA ALA A 127 -22.61 5.94 -22.41
C ALA A 127 -21.71 6.96 -23.13
N LYS A 128 -22.21 7.60 -24.20
CA LYS A 128 -21.43 8.57 -24.97
C LYS A 128 -21.13 9.79 -24.11
N ARG A 129 -22.16 10.33 -23.44
CA ARG A 129 -22.00 11.44 -22.50
C ARG A 129 -21.12 11.06 -21.31
N TYR A 130 -21.22 9.83 -20.83
CA TYR A 130 -20.30 9.35 -19.79
C TYR A 130 -18.84 9.42 -20.22
N TYR A 131 -18.51 9.13 -21.49
CA TYR A 131 -17.14 9.29 -22.00
C TYR A 131 -16.74 10.75 -22.23
N GLU A 132 -17.64 11.54 -22.81
CA GLU A 132 -17.28 12.79 -23.50
C GLU A 132 -17.72 14.08 -22.78
N ASP A 133 -18.71 14.02 -21.87
CA ASP A 133 -19.39 15.20 -21.30
C ASP A 133 -19.11 15.35 -19.78
N PRO A 134 -18.19 16.26 -19.38
CA PRO A 134 -17.89 16.50 -17.97
C PRO A 134 -19.06 16.97 -17.13
N SER A 135 -20.05 17.64 -17.72
CA SER A 135 -21.25 18.07 -16.98
C SER A 135 -22.14 16.88 -16.63
N TYR A 136 -22.06 15.80 -17.41
CA TYR A 136 -22.81 14.57 -17.19
C TYR A 136 -22.08 13.64 -16.23
N TYR A 137 -20.81 13.29 -16.49
CA TYR A 137 -20.12 12.28 -15.68
C TYR A 137 -19.68 12.79 -14.29
N ASN A 138 -19.59 14.12 -14.09
CA ASN A 138 -19.37 14.72 -12.77
C ASN A 138 -20.68 15.04 -12.03
N ASP A 139 -21.85 14.69 -12.59
CA ASP A 139 -23.11 14.85 -11.85
C ASP A 139 -23.12 13.88 -10.66
N LYS A 140 -23.24 14.44 -9.45
CA LYS A 140 -23.30 13.70 -8.19
C LYS A 140 -24.47 12.70 -8.08
N ASN A 141 -25.48 12.84 -8.93
CA ASN A 141 -26.65 11.96 -8.98
C ASN A 141 -26.56 10.93 -10.12
N LEU A 142 -25.45 10.86 -10.85
CA LEU A 142 -25.26 9.87 -11.89
C LEU A 142 -24.96 8.50 -11.29
N GLU A 143 -25.97 7.62 -11.29
CA GLU A 143 -25.79 6.22 -10.96
C GLU A 143 -25.16 5.49 -12.16
N ARG A 144 -23.96 4.94 -11.95
CA ARG A 144 -23.21 4.15 -12.94
C ARG A 144 -23.71 2.69 -12.94
N PRO A 145 -23.63 1.96 -14.07
CA PRO A 145 -24.06 0.56 -14.12
C PRO A 145 -23.23 -0.38 -13.24
N TYR A 146 -21.95 -0.04 -13.05
CA TYR A 146 -21.03 -0.83 -12.24
C TYR A 146 -20.34 0.03 -11.19
N MET A 147 -20.11 -0.57 -10.03
CA MET A 147 -19.19 -0.10 -9.02
C MET A 147 -17.85 -0.83 -9.18
N VAL A 148 -16.74 -0.14 -8.94
CA VAL A 148 -15.39 -0.71 -9.05
C VAL A 148 -14.80 -0.90 -7.65
N GLY A 149 -14.63 -2.15 -7.25
CA GLY A 149 -13.91 -2.53 -6.04
C GLY A 149 -12.41 -2.64 -6.29
N MET A 150 -11.62 -2.38 -5.25
CA MET A 150 -10.16 -2.39 -5.27
C MET A 150 -9.62 -3.43 -4.30
N ALA A 151 -8.78 -4.34 -4.78
CA ALA A 151 -7.96 -5.22 -3.95
C ALA A 151 -6.56 -4.61 -3.76
N CYS A 152 -5.82 -5.07 -2.74
CA CYS A 152 -4.49 -4.55 -2.44
C CYS A 152 -3.51 -4.71 -3.61
N SER A 153 -3.65 -5.77 -4.42
CA SER A 153 -2.83 -6.00 -5.61
C SER A 153 -2.87 -4.85 -6.63
N PHE A 154 -3.91 -4.01 -6.67
CA PHE A 154 -3.97 -2.86 -7.57
C PHE A 154 -2.78 -1.89 -7.35
N CYS A 155 -2.44 -1.64 -6.08
CA CYS A 155 -1.34 -0.74 -5.71
C CYS A 155 -0.01 -1.49 -5.53
N HIS A 156 -0.03 -2.81 -5.34
CA HIS A 156 1.16 -3.57 -4.96
C HIS A 156 1.71 -4.52 -6.02
N THR A 157 0.91 -4.90 -7.04
CA THR A 157 1.41 -5.69 -8.16
C THR A 157 2.12 -4.79 -9.16
N GLY A 158 3.40 -5.05 -9.39
CA GLY A 158 4.22 -4.35 -10.38
C GLY A 158 4.96 -5.32 -11.31
N PRO A 159 5.73 -4.82 -12.29
CA PRO A 159 6.59 -5.66 -13.11
C PRO A 159 7.63 -6.37 -12.24
N ASP A 160 7.83 -7.67 -12.46
CA ASP A 160 8.92 -8.40 -11.82
C ASP A 160 10.25 -7.88 -12.39
N PRO A 161 11.16 -7.30 -11.59
CA PRO A 161 12.38 -6.72 -12.11
C PRO A 161 13.38 -7.77 -12.63
N THR A 162 13.17 -9.06 -12.34
CA THR A 162 13.97 -10.16 -12.91
C THR A 162 13.41 -10.73 -14.20
N ASN A 163 12.15 -10.42 -14.50
CA ASN A 163 11.49 -10.86 -15.72
C ASN A 163 10.46 -9.81 -16.19
N PRO A 164 10.88 -8.56 -16.45
CA PRO A 164 9.94 -7.50 -16.80
C PRO A 164 9.22 -7.85 -18.12
N PRO A 165 7.98 -7.38 -18.31
CA PRO A 165 7.26 -7.62 -19.54
C PRO A 165 7.96 -6.92 -20.71
N ALA A 166 8.04 -7.60 -21.86
CA ALA A 166 8.55 -6.98 -23.09
C ALA A 166 7.61 -5.87 -23.59
N ASP A 167 6.30 -6.07 -23.44
CA ASP A 167 5.26 -5.07 -23.64
C ASP A 167 4.47 -4.91 -22.32
N PRO A 168 4.58 -3.76 -21.63
CA PRO A 168 3.86 -3.54 -20.38
C PRO A 168 2.34 -3.39 -20.57
N ALA A 169 1.84 -3.21 -21.81
CA ALA A 169 0.41 -3.24 -22.09
C ALA A 169 -0.14 -4.68 -22.18
N GLU A 170 0.70 -5.66 -22.53
CA GLU A 170 0.35 -7.08 -22.61
C GLU A 170 1.29 -7.94 -21.75
N PRO A 171 1.29 -7.76 -20.41
CA PRO A 171 2.10 -8.58 -19.53
C PRO A 171 1.53 -10.00 -19.40
N GLU A 172 2.39 -10.96 -19.12
CA GLU A 172 1.99 -12.29 -18.65
C GLU A 172 2.12 -12.41 -17.13
N TYR A 173 1.44 -13.37 -16.51
CA TYR A 173 1.55 -13.59 -15.05
C TYR A 173 2.98 -13.87 -14.58
N VAL A 174 3.85 -14.35 -15.48
CA VAL A 174 5.26 -14.58 -15.19
C VAL A 174 6.09 -13.29 -15.14
N ASN A 175 5.55 -12.18 -15.66
CA ASN A 175 6.21 -10.87 -15.69
C ASN A 175 5.78 -9.95 -14.56
N LEU A 176 4.84 -10.37 -13.73
CA LEU A 176 4.28 -9.55 -12.66
C LEU A 176 4.71 -10.11 -11.31
N SER A 177 4.88 -9.20 -10.35
CA SER A 177 5.13 -9.54 -8.97
C SER A 177 4.12 -8.90 -8.03
N ASP A 178 3.43 -9.72 -7.23
CA ASP A 178 2.39 -9.35 -6.27
C ASP A 178 2.88 -8.44 -5.12
N TYR A 179 4.18 -8.37 -4.89
CA TYR A 179 4.73 -7.79 -3.65
C TYR A 179 5.88 -6.80 -3.86
N VAL A 180 6.29 -6.50 -5.09
CA VAL A 180 7.35 -5.50 -5.36
C VAL A 180 6.85 -4.07 -5.26
N GLY A 181 5.54 -3.84 -5.39
CA GLY A 181 4.94 -2.51 -5.45
C GLY A 181 4.72 -2.01 -6.88
N GLN A 182 3.68 -1.19 -7.07
CA GLN A 182 3.43 -0.54 -8.36
C GLN A 182 4.27 0.75 -8.50
N HIS A 183 5.52 0.61 -8.94
CA HIS A 183 6.44 1.74 -9.12
C HIS A 183 6.07 2.68 -10.29
N PHE A 184 5.09 2.32 -11.11
CA PHE A 184 4.68 3.13 -12.26
C PHE A 184 3.37 3.87 -12.03
N LEU A 185 2.64 3.61 -10.94
CA LEU A 185 1.31 4.15 -10.67
C LEU A 185 1.33 5.68 -10.70
N LYS A 186 0.44 6.28 -11.48
CA LYS A 186 0.25 7.73 -11.55
C LYS A 186 -1.04 8.08 -10.83
N VAL A 187 -0.94 8.30 -9.52
CA VAL A 187 -2.08 8.57 -8.63
C VAL A 187 -3.00 9.67 -9.14
N TRP A 188 -2.44 10.76 -9.68
CA TRP A 188 -3.24 11.87 -10.25
C TRP A 188 -3.94 11.52 -11.56
N GLU A 189 -3.43 10.56 -12.33
CA GLU A 189 -4.11 10.10 -13.55
C GLU A 189 -5.23 9.13 -13.17
N VAL A 190 -5.00 8.24 -12.20
CA VAL A 190 -5.98 7.24 -11.75
C VAL A 190 -7.13 7.88 -10.99
N PHE A 191 -6.81 8.59 -9.91
CA PHE A 191 -7.81 9.17 -9.01
C PHE A 191 -8.23 10.58 -9.43
N GLY A 192 -7.53 11.19 -10.39
CA GLY A 192 -7.88 12.48 -10.99
C GLY A 192 -8.36 12.38 -12.44
N VAL A 193 -8.78 11.19 -12.89
CA VAL A 193 -9.19 10.94 -14.28
C VAL A 193 -10.34 11.88 -14.68
N GLY A 194 -10.09 12.75 -15.68
CA GLY A 194 -11.09 13.70 -16.16
C GLY A 194 -11.28 14.95 -15.29
N MET A 195 -10.49 15.12 -14.22
CA MET A 195 -10.55 16.33 -13.40
C MET A 195 -9.90 17.53 -14.09
N ALA A 196 -10.44 18.72 -13.82
CA ALA A 196 -9.83 19.98 -14.23
C ALA A 196 -8.51 20.22 -13.46
N LYS A 197 -7.49 20.73 -14.15
CA LYS A 197 -6.15 20.92 -13.56
C LYS A 197 -6.10 22.04 -12.53
N ASP A 198 -7.03 22.97 -12.55
CA ASP A 198 -7.18 24.05 -11.55
C ASP A 198 -7.94 23.60 -10.29
N ASN A 199 -8.44 22.36 -10.25
CA ASN A 199 -9.07 21.79 -9.06
C ASN A 199 -8.04 21.52 -7.95
N PHE A 200 -8.35 21.95 -6.72
CA PHE A 200 -7.48 21.78 -5.56
C PHE A 200 -7.17 20.30 -5.25
N VAL A 201 -8.17 19.42 -5.33
CA VAL A 201 -7.98 17.97 -5.11
C VAL A 201 -7.07 17.38 -6.19
N TYR A 202 -7.20 17.83 -7.44
CA TYR A 202 -6.26 17.42 -8.50
C TYR A 202 -4.82 17.82 -8.17
N GLN A 203 -4.59 19.04 -7.65
CA GLN A 203 -3.25 19.51 -7.27
C GLN A 203 -2.65 18.68 -6.13
N ILE A 204 -3.44 18.28 -5.13
CA ILE A 204 -2.99 17.35 -4.09
C ILE A 204 -2.56 16.02 -4.71
N LEU A 205 -3.39 15.41 -5.55
CA LEU A 205 -3.04 14.15 -6.21
C LEU A 205 -1.80 14.30 -7.09
N LYS A 206 -1.69 15.40 -7.86
CA LYS A 206 -0.60 15.69 -8.79
C LYS A 206 0.74 15.90 -8.10
N SER A 207 0.73 16.28 -6.83
CA SER A 207 1.94 16.43 -6.02
C SER A 207 2.63 15.09 -5.69
N ASN A 208 1.96 13.95 -5.91
CA ASN A 208 2.55 12.62 -5.75
C ASN A 208 3.39 12.30 -7.00
N PRO A 209 4.71 12.04 -6.89
CA PRO A 209 5.49 11.51 -8.00
C PRO A 209 4.95 10.16 -8.52
N PRO A 210 5.26 9.76 -9.78
CA PRO A 210 4.96 8.41 -10.24
C PRO A 210 5.52 7.34 -9.29
N GLY A 211 4.77 6.27 -9.05
CA GLY A 211 5.15 5.18 -8.15
C GLY A 211 5.03 5.50 -6.66
N THR A 212 4.42 6.64 -6.33
CA THR A 212 4.17 7.06 -4.95
C THR A 212 2.69 7.32 -4.71
N LEU A 213 2.27 7.16 -3.45
CA LEU A 213 0.88 7.30 -2.99
C LEU A 213 0.92 7.70 -1.53
N ASP A 214 0.15 8.73 -1.19
CA ASP A 214 -0.16 9.05 0.19
C ASP A 214 -1.62 8.77 0.53
N THR A 215 -1.92 7.59 1.03
CA THR A 215 -3.30 7.23 1.40
C THR A 215 -3.90 8.12 2.49
N SER A 216 -3.08 8.92 3.21
CA SER A 216 -3.64 9.87 4.16
C SER A 216 -4.47 10.94 3.46
N PHE A 217 -4.32 11.23 2.16
CA PHE A 217 -5.17 12.24 1.51
C PHE A 217 -6.67 11.93 1.67
N ILE A 218 -7.07 10.65 1.84
CA ILE A 218 -8.46 10.28 2.13
C ILE A 218 -8.79 10.61 3.59
N ALA A 219 -8.08 9.99 4.55
CA ALA A 219 -8.20 10.26 5.99
C ALA A 219 -7.11 11.25 6.43
N THR A 220 -7.28 12.51 6.05
CA THR A 220 -6.18 13.48 6.05
C THR A 220 -5.73 13.91 7.43
N ASP A 221 -4.42 13.80 7.63
CA ASP A 221 -3.65 14.38 8.72
C ASP A 221 -3.05 15.75 8.33
N TYR A 222 -3.47 16.30 7.18
CA TYR A 222 -2.98 17.53 6.56
C TYR A 222 -1.49 17.51 6.20
N LEU A 223 -0.95 16.30 6.04
CA LEU A 223 0.42 16.10 5.60
C LEU A 223 0.39 15.61 4.16
N ASN A 224 1.21 16.20 3.30
CA ASN A 224 1.39 15.75 1.93
C ASN A 224 2.68 14.95 1.82
N ASN A 225 2.55 13.63 1.82
CA ASN A 225 3.65 12.74 2.14
C ASN A 225 3.66 11.46 1.30
N PRO A 226 3.73 11.59 -0.05
CA PRO A 226 3.84 10.46 -0.95
C PRO A 226 5.00 9.56 -0.53
N GLY A 227 4.71 8.29 -0.22
CA GLY A 227 5.71 7.24 -0.07
C GLY A 227 5.74 6.38 -1.31
N THR A 228 6.86 5.74 -1.61
CA THR A 228 6.95 4.67 -2.62
C THR A 228 6.11 3.46 -2.21
N MET A 229 5.61 2.72 -3.21
CA MET A 229 4.82 1.50 -2.99
C MET A 229 5.84 0.45 -2.62
N ASN A 230 6.20 0.41 -1.34
CA ASN A 230 7.35 -0.37 -0.90
C ASN A 230 7.12 -1.85 -1.17
N GLY A 231 8.18 -2.50 -1.66
CA GLY A 231 8.22 -3.94 -1.73
C GLY A 231 8.07 -4.57 -0.34
N ILE A 232 7.31 -5.66 -0.28
CA ILE A 232 7.18 -6.51 0.89
C ILE A 232 8.27 -7.57 0.75
N PHE A 233 9.33 -7.48 1.54
CA PHE A 233 10.45 -8.42 1.49
C PHE A 233 10.87 -8.89 2.88
N GLU A 234 11.43 -10.09 2.94
CA GLU A 234 12.09 -10.65 4.12
C GLU A 234 11.18 -10.70 5.37
N ILE A 235 9.90 -10.99 5.19
CA ILE A 235 8.94 -11.07 6.30
C ILE A 235 9.38 -12.08 7.36
N ALA A 236 9.90 -13.25 6.96
CA ALA A 236 10.40 -14.24 7.91
C ALA A 236 11.55 -13.69 8.78
N GLY A 237 12.54 -13.02 8.17
CA GLY A 237 13.64 -12.38 8.91
C GLY A 237 13.15 -11.25 9.81
N ARG A 238 12.18 -10.45 9.35
CA ARG A 238 11.56 -9.36 10.14
C ARG A 238 10.81 -9.88 11.35
N LEU A 239 10.12 -11.02 11.23
CA LEU A 239 9.44 -11.66 12.36
C LEU A 239 10.42 -12.22 13.40
N GLN A 240 11.62 -12.63 13.00
CA GLN A 240 12.68 -13.03 13.94
C GLN A 240 13.26 -11.85 14.73
N GLY A 241 13.41 -10.69 14.07
CA GLY A 241 13.87 -9.44 14.70
C GLY A 241 12.76 -8.62 15.37
N ALA A 242 11.56 -9.19 15.53
CA ALA A 242 10.41 -8.47 16.03
C ALA A 242 10.54 -8.12 17.52
N VAL A 243 9.92 -7.00 17.90
CA VAL A 243 10.09 -6.38 19.21
C VAL A 243 8.76 -6.21 19.91
N ALA A 244 8.78 -6.27 21.25
CA ALA A 244 7.59 -6.10 22.07
C ALA A 244 7.12 -4.63 22.09
N GLU A 245 5.82 -4.42 21.91
CA GLU A 245 5.10 -3.17 22.15
C GLU A 245 4.04 -3.40 23.22
N ARG A 246 3.85 -2.43 24.10
CA ARG A 246 2.70 -2.38 25.00
C ARG A 246 1.46 -2.02 24.18
N VAL A 247 0.39 -2.79 24.31
CA VAL A 247 -0.91 -2.55 23.65
C VAL A 247 -2.01 -2.42 24.71
N THR A 248 -2.93 -1.48 24.51
CA THR A 248 -4.01 -1.17 25.46
C THR A 248 -5.27 -0.69 24.74
N GLY A 249 -6.42 -0.66 25.43
CA GLY A 249 -7.66 -0.09 24.91
C GLY A 249 -8.23 -0.89 23.74
N GLY A 250 -8.94 -0.22 22.82
CA GLY A 250 -9.61 -0.89 21.69
C GLY A 250 -8.68 -1.59 20.70
N ALA A 251 -7.36 -1.37 20.77
CA ALA A 251 -6.40 -2.19 20.04
C ALA A 251 -6.33 -3.64 20.53
N LEU A 252 -6.79 -3.94 21.75
CA LEU A 252 -6.94 -5.30 22.27
C LEU A 252 -8.21 -5.99 21.75
N ASP A 253 -9.14 -5.26 21.13
CA ASP A 253 -10.30 -5.86 20.48
C ASP A 253 -9.90 -6.59 19.18
N LEU A 254 -8.76 -6.23 18.59
CA LEU A 254 -8.22 -6.88 17.38
C LEU A 254 -7.93 -8.36 17.63
N ARG A 255 -8.39 -9.21 16.73
CA ARG A 255 -8.22 -10.65 16.83
C ARG A 255 -6.73 -11.02 16.87
N GLY A 256 -6.35 -11.81 17.87
CA GLY A 256 -4.98 -12.31 18.02
C GLY A 256 -3.99 -11.31 18.64
N VAL A 257 -4.40 -10.07 18.92
CA VAL A 257 -3.55 -9.07 19.57
C VAL A 257 -3.52 -9.29 21.08
N ARG A 258 -2.33 -9.24 21.68
CA ARG A 258 -2.11 -9.40 23.12
C ARG A 258 -1.17 -8.33 23.67
N ASN A 259 -1.08 -8.20 24.99
CA ASN A 259 -0.13 -7.29 25.63
C ASN A 259 0.89 -8.08 26.48
N PRO A 260 2.20 -7.98 26.20
CA PRO A 260 2.82 -7.25 25.09
C PRO A 260 2.58 -7.93 23.73
N GLN A 261 2.51 -7.13 22.67
CA GLN A 261 2.43 -7.61 21.28
C GLN A 261 3.81 -7.56 20.64
N VAL A 262 4.21 -8.64 19.98
CA VAL A 262 5.46 -8.65 19.19
C VAL A 262 5.15 -8.13 17.79
N THR A 263 5.94 -7.15 17.32
CA THR A 263 5.77 -6.52 16.00
C THR A 263 7.08 -6.44 15.23
N PRO A 264 7.06 -6.74 13.92
CA PRO A 264 8.22 -6.55 13.06
C PRO A 264 8.52 -5.08 12.75
N ARG A 265 7.61 -4.13 13.09
CA ARG A 265 7.73 -2.71 12.74
C ARG A 265 8.18 -2.52 11.28
N VAL A 266 7.35 -2.86 10.30
CA VAL A 266 7.49 -2.63 8.85
C VAL A 266 6.74 -1.39 8.28
N LEU A 267 5.60 -0.97 8.84
CA LEU A 267 4.79 0.15 8.30
C LEU A 267 5.17 1.57 8.77
N LYS A 268 5.03 2.56 7.88
CA LYS A 268 5.43 3.98 8.01
C LYS A 268 5.28 4.63 9.39
N GLU A 269 4.23 4.29 10.13
CA GLU A 269 3.77 4.92 11.38
C GLU A 269 3.38 3.83 12.40
N GLY A 270 2.62 4.15 13.44
CA GLY A 270 2.19 3.18 14.45
C GLY A 270 1.30 2.05 13.96
N ALA A 271 0.90 2.01 12.69
CA ALA A 271 -0.20 1.18 12.22
C ALA A 271 0.08 -0.34 12.17
N ASP A 272 1.32 -0.78 12.38
CA ASP A 272 1.67 -2.19 12.56
C ASP A 272 2.24 -2.51 13.94
N SER A 273 2.23 -1.54 14.84
CA SER A 273 2.68 -1.75 16.22
C SER A 273 1.72 -2.65 17.02
N VAL A 274 0.57 -3.00 16.43
CA VAL A 274 -0.37 -4.04 16.90
C VAL A 274 -0.06 -5.44 16.35
N GLY A 275 1.07 -5.64 15.67
CA GLY A 275 1.50 -6.94 15.13
C GLY A 275 1.21 -7.11 13.65
N PHE A 276 1.88 -8.08 13.02
CA PHE A 276 1.86 -8.26 11.56
C PHE A 276 0.47 -8.61 11.01
N GLU A 277 -0.20 -9.59 11.61
CA GLU A 277 -1.54 -10.03 11.15
C GLU A 277 -2.61 -8.95 11.35
N ALA A 278 -2.59 -8.26 12.48
CA ALA A 278 -3.50 -7.13 12.73
C ALA A 278 -3.23 -5.94 11.80
N ALA A 279 -1.98 -5.70 11.40
CA ALA A 279 -1.67 -4.71 10.38
C ALA A 279 -2.27 -5.10 9.02
N LEU A 280 -2.24 -6.39 8.68
CA LEU A 280 -2.77 -6.95 7.44
C LEU A 280 -4.30 -6.96 7.35
N SER A 281 -5.04 -6.93 8.46
CA SER A 281 -6.50 -6.73 8.40
C SER A 281 -6.85 -5.26 8.13
N ARG A 282 -6.11 -4.32 8.74
CA ARG A 282 -6.34 -2.87 8.61
C ARG A 282 -6.20 -2.35 7.18
N VAL A 283 -5.32 -2.92 6.36
CA VAL A 283 -5.05 -2.38 5.00
C VAL A 283 -6.29 -2.35 4.10
N TYR A 284 -7.31 -3.17 4.38
CA TYR A 284 -8.57 -3.14 3.66
C TYR A 284 -9.43 -1.92 4.01
N VAL A 285 -9.41 -1.49 5.27
CA VAL A 285 -10.06 -0.24 5.70
C VAL A 285 -9.41 0.97 5.03
N ASN A 286 -8.08 0.96 4.83
CA ASN A 286 -7.39 2.04 4.11
C ASN A 286 -7.86 2.25 2.67
N ILE A 287 -8.33 1.19 2.02
CA ILE A 287 -8.82 1.23 0.64
C ILE A 287 -10.36 1.31 0.57
N GLY A 288 -11.01 1.59 1.70
CA GLY A 288 -12.45 1.87 1.77
C GLY A 288 -13.32 0.71 2.21
N GLU A 289 -12.78 -0.34 2.84
CA GLU A 289 -13.64 -1.30 3.54
C GLU A 289 -14.32 -0.62 4.75
N TYR A 290 -15.55 -1.06 5.08
CA TYR A 290 -16.37 -0.54 6.16
C TYR A 290 -16.65 0.98 6.03
N TRP A 291 -16.79 1.44 4.79
CA TRP A 291 -16.73 2.86 4.50
C TRP A 291 -17.89 3.69 5.05
N GLU A 292 -19.09 3.10 5.18
CA GLU A 292 -20.28 3.85 5.62
C GLU A 292 -20.12 4.41 7.04
N GLU A 293 -19.42 3.69 7.92
CA GLU A 293 -19.01 4.21 9.22
C GLU A 293 -17.74 5.05 9.08
N TRP A 294 -16.76 4.59 8.29
CA TRP A 294 -15.48 5.26 8.10
C TRP A 294 -15.61 6.75 7.77
N ILE A 295 -16.46 7.10 6.80
CA ILE A 295 -16.66 8.50 6.36
C ILE A 295 -17.37 9.37 7.40
N ARG A 296 -17.89 8.78 8.49
CA ARG A 296 -18.43 9.53 9.63
C ARG A 296 -17.34 10.05 10.55
N HIS A 297 -16.13 9.53 10.47
CA HIS A 297 -15.05 9.87 11.40
C HIS A 297 -14.17 11.05 10.99
N PHE A 298 -14.20 11.45 9.72
CA PHE A 298 -13.44 12.59 9.15
C PHE A 298 -14.11 13.07 7.86
N GLY A 299 -13.59 14.14 7.23
CA GLY A 299 -14.06 14.60 5.92
C GLY A 299 -13.13 14.10 4.82
N PRO A 300 -13.54 13.15 3.96
CA PRO A 300 -12.66 12.62 2.91
C PRO A 300 -12.07 13.72 2.00
N MET A 301 -10.83 13.52 1.54
CA MET A 301 -10.07 14.41 0.64
C MET A 301 -9.63 15.76 1.23
N LEU A 302 -10.56 16.53 1.81
CA LEU A 302 -10.29 17.89 2.30
C LEU A 302 -10.03 17.99 3.79
N GLY A 303 -10.54 17.05 4.59
CA GLY A 303 -10.22 16.97 6.02
C GLY A 303 -10.86 17.96 6.94
N ILE A 304 -11.80 18.79 6.50
CA ILE A 304 -12.30 19.91 7.33
C ILE A 304 -12.89 19.44 8.67
N LYS A 305 -13.42 18.21 8.72
CA LYS A 305 -13.92 17.59 9.94
C LYS A 305 -12.77 16.98 10.76
N LYS A 306 -12.70 17.37 12.04
CA LYS A 306 -11.78 16.76 13.03
C LYS A 306 -11.96 15.24 13.04
N GLN A 307 -10.85 14.52 12.97
CA GLN A 307 -10.86 13.06 13.02
C GLN A 307 -11.38 12.52 14.36
N SER A 308 -11.89 11.29 14.32
CA SER A 308 -12.22 10.48 15.49
C SER A 308 -11.82 9.01 15.23
N PRO A 309 -11.62 8.19 16.29
CA PRO A 309 -11.23 6.79 16.12
C PRO A 309 -12.30 5.94 15.43
N ILE A 310 -11.87 5.10 14.49
CA ILE A 310 -12.63 3.91 14.11
C ILE A 310 -12.44 2.88 15.21
N ARG A 311 -13.53 2.45 15.85
CA ARG A 311 -13.45 1.44 16.91
C ARG A 311 -13.49 0.04 16.31
N VAL A 312 -12.54 -0.80 16.70
CA VAL A 312 -12.46 -2.19 16.22
C VAL A 312 -13.70 -2.99 16.65
N SER A 313 -14.15 -2.81 17.89
CA SER A 313 -15.38 -3.42 18.40
C SER A 313 -16.64 -3.02 17.61
N ASP A 314 -16.71 -1.80 17.08
CA ASP A 314 -17.81 -1.41 16.19
C ASP A 314 -17.70 -2.09 14.83
N ALA A 315 -16.50 -2.13 14.24
CA ALA A 315 -16.27 -2.83 12.98
C ALA A 315 -16.64 -4.32 13.08
N GLN A 316 -16.26 -4.98 14.18
CA GLN A 316 -16.63 -6.37 14.46
C GLN A 316 -18.14 -6.58 14.58
N ARG A 317 -18.85 -5.62 15.17
CA ARG A 317 -20.30 -5.70 15.37
C ARG A 317 -21.10 -5.35 14.12
N LEU A 318 -20.62 -4.39 13.31
CA LEU A 318 -21.38 -3.74 12.25
C LEU A 318 -20.96 -4.16 10.84
N SER A 319 -19.78 -4.75 10.65
CA SER A 319 -19.25 -5.07 9.33
C SER A 319 -18.92 -6.56 9.17
N PRO A 320 -19.72 -7.32 8.41
CA PRO A 320 -19.36 -8.69 8.05
C PRO A 320 -18.10 -8.73 7.17
N HIS A 321 -17.83 -7.68 6.39
CA HIS A 321 -16.63 -7.56 5.55
C HIS A 321 -15.37 -7.43 6.42
N TRP A 322 -15.39 -6.53 7.41
CA TRP A 322 -14.29 -6.41 8.39
C TRP A 322 -14.00 -7.75 9.08
N ASN A 323 -15.04 -8.43 9.57
CA ASN A 323 -14.90 -9.73 10.22
C ASN A 323 -14.24 -10.76 9.29
N TRP A 324 -14.54 -10.70 7.99
CA TRP A 324 -13.90 -11.54 6.99
C TRP A 324 -12.41 -11.17 6.83
N SER A 325 -12.08 -9.89 6.60
CA SER A 325 -10.70 -9.41 6.51
C SER A 325 -9.86 -9.77 7.73
N GLU A 326 -10.40 -9.54 8.93
CA GLU A 326 -9.75 -9.85 10.20
C GLU A 326 -9.53 -11.35 10.40
N ALA A 327 -10.49 -12.20 10.03
CA ALA A 327 -10.34 -13.65 10.13
C ALA A 327 -9.35 -14.24 9.11
N HIS A 328 -9.12 -13.57 7.97
CA HIS A 328 -8.25 -14.06 6.90
C HIS A 328 -6.83 -13.46 6.93
N SER A 329 -6.55 -12.51 7.82
CA SER A 329 -5.22 -11.92 7.94
C SER A 329 -4.09 -12.92 8.24
N PRO A 330 -4.30 -14.03 9.01
CA PRO A 330 -3.25 -15.05 9.18
C PRO A 330 -2.93 -15.80 7.89
N ALA A 331 -3.93 -16.06 7.03
CA ALA A 331 -3.72 -16.68 5.73
C ALA A 331 -2.91 -15.76 4.79
N LEU A 332 -3.21 -14.44 4.82
CA LEU A 332 -2.43 -13.44 4.10
C LEU A 332 -0.98 -13.35 4.62
N ALA A 333 -0.79 -13.42 5.93
CA ALA A 333 0.54 -13.46 6.54
C ALA A 333 1.34 -14.68 6.07
N ALA A 334 0.73 -15.89 6.11
CA ALA A 334 1.36 -17.12 5.64
C ALA A 334 1.78 -17.02 4.17
N TYR A 335 0.91 -16.47 3.32
CA TYR A 335 1.23 -16.21 1.92
C TYR A 335 2.48 -15.33 1.75
N PHE A 336 2.56 -14.19 2.43
CA PHE A 336 3.74 -13.33 2.32
C PHE A 336 5.02 -13.95 2.88
N VAL A 337 4.94 -14.66 4.01
CA VAL A 337 6.09 -15.42 4.56
C VAL A 337 6.63 -16.39 3.51
N ARG A 338 5.73 -17.04 2.76
CA ARG A 338 6.06 -18.00 1.70
C ARG A 338 6.69 -17.34 0.49
N VAL A 339 6.08 -16.28 -0.05
CA VAL A 339 6.41 -15.79 -1.40
C VAL A 339 7.23 -14.51 -1.48
N ALA A 340 7.19 -13.67 -0.44
CA ALA A 340 7.73 -12.31 -0.44
C ALA A 340 9.26 -12.28 -0.23
N LYS A 341 9.99 -12.78 -1.23
CA LYS A 341 11.46 -12.92 -1.21
C LYS A 341 12.14 -11.74 -1.91
N PRO A 342 13.36 -11.33 -1.48
CA PRO A 342 14.16 -10.32 -2.17
C PRO A 342 14.30 -10.59 -3.65
N VAL A 343 14.40 -9.52 -4.43
CA VAL A 343 14.66 -9.60 -5.85
C VAL A 343 16.02 -8.98 -6.14
N LYS A 344 17.00 -9.82 -6.49
CA LYS A 344 18.41 -9.39 -6.61
C LYS A 344 18.67 -8.73 -7.95
N LEU A 345 19.40 -7.60 -7.94
CA LEU A 345 19.88 -6.94 -9.17
C LEU A 345 20.63 -7.89 -10.11
N ALA A 346 21.43 -8.82 -9.56
CA ALA A 346 22.16 -9.81 -10.36
C ALA A 346 21.27 -10.71 -11.24
N ALA A 347 20.00 -10.89 -10.86
CA ALA A 347 19.03 -11.69 -11.60
C ALA A 347 18.20 -10.85 -12.59
N ALA A 348 18.35 -9.53 -12.60
CA ALA A 348 17.70 -8.66 -13.58
C ALA A 348 18.37 -8.79 -14.95
N PRO A 349 17.62 -8.66 -16.06
CA PRO A 349 18.21 -8.58 -17.40
C PRO A 349 19.26 -7.46 -17.48
N GLY A 350 20.49 -7.81 -17.87
CA GLY A 350 21.63 -6.88 -17.89
C GLY A 350 22.19 -6.51 -16.51
N GLY A 351 21.62 -7.00 -15.41
CA GLY A 351 21.98 -6.60 -14.05
C GLY A 351 23.45 -6.86 -13.67
N THR A 352 24.07 -7.90 -14.24
CA THR A 352 25.48 -8.24 -14.00
C THR A 352 26.45 -7.15 -14.44
N GLN A 353 26.08 -6.30 -15.41
CA GLN A 353 26.93 -5.19 -15.87
C GLN A 353 27.10 -4.09 -14.82
N HIS A 354 26.23 -4.07 -13.80
CA HIS A 354 26.27 -3.12 -12.69
C HIS A 354 27.00 -3.67 -11.46
N LEU A 355 27.54 -4.89 -11.54
CA LEU A 355 28.19 -5.57 -10.43
C LEU A 355 29.68 -5.71 -10.71
N THR A 356 30.50 -5.43 -9.69
CA THR A 356 31.94 -5.68 -9.74
C THR A 356 32.27 -7.05 -9.17
N ALA A 357 33.23 -7.73 -9.77
CA ALA A 357 33.83 -8.96 -9.25
C ALA A 357 35.17 -8.71 -8.50
N ASP A 358 35.61 -7.45 -8.41
CA ASP A 358 36.83 -7.07 -7.70
C ASP A 358 36.65 -7.27 -6.18
N ALA A 359 37.24 -8.34 -5.66
CA ALA A 359 37.17 -8.70 -4.25
C ALA A 359 37.75 -7.62 -3.32
N VAL A 360 38.80 -6.90 -3.74
CA VAL A 360 39.42 -5.84 -2.94
C VAL A 360 38.46 -4.65 -2.81
N LEU A 361 37.83 -4.27 -3.92
CA LEU A 361 36.82 -3.21 -3.93
C LEU A 361 35.59 -3.60 -3.10
N LEU A 362 35.10 -4.84 -3.24
CA LEU A 362 33.97 -5.36 -2.47
C LEU A 362 34.27 -5.38 -0.96
N ASP A 363 35.43 -5.88 -0.55
CA ASP A 363 35.81 -5.95 0.85
C ASP A 363 35.99 -4.56 1.47
N ARG A 364 36.52 -3.61 0.70
CA ARG A 364 36.52 -2.19 1.11
C ARG A 364 35.09 -1.68 1.29
N GLY A 365 34.19 -1.98 0.36
CA GLY A 365 32.77 -1.60 0.43
C GLY A 365 32.06 -2.17 1.66
N LYS A 366 32.28 -3.46 1.97
CA LYS A 366 31.76 -4.12 3.18
C LYS A 366 32.19 -3.39 4.45
N ARG A 367 33.48 -3.04 4.57
CA ARG A 367 34.00 -2.29 5.74
C ARG A 367 33.39 -0.90 5.84
N VAL A 368 33.24 -0.18 4.73
CA VAL A 368 32.55 1.13 4.71
C VAL A 368 31.11 0.98 5.19
N PHE A 369 30.39 -0.03 4.69
CA PHE A 369 29.03 -0.32 5.12
C PHE A 369 28.95 -0.62 6.63
N ALA A 370 29.83 -1.49 7.15
CA ALA A 370 29.90 -1.80 8.58
C ALA A 370 30.12 -0.54 9.44
N GLN A 371 31.05 0.33 9.03
CA GLN A 371 31.43 1.51 9.81
C GLN A 371 30.41 2.66 9.74
N ARG A 372 29.66 2.77 8.64
CA ARG A 372 28.86 3.98 8.33
C ARG A 372 27.36 3.72 8.22
N CYS A 373 26.95 2.51 7.86
CA CYS A 373 25.57 2.22 7.46
C CYS A 373 24.90 1.17 8.35
N ALA A 374 25.63 0.12 8.74
CA ALA A 374 25.07 -1.09 9.34
C ALA A 374 24.31 -0.85 10.65
N SER A 375 24.69 0.16 11.44
CA SER A 375 23.96 0.50 12.67
C SER A 375 22.48 0.84 12.45
N CYS A 376 22.13 1.41 11.28
CA CYS A 376 20.75 1.70 10.90
C CYS A 376 20.19 0.67 9.90
N HIS A 377 21.04 0.16 9.00
CA HIS A 377 20.66 -0.63 7.82
C HIS A 377 21.10 -2.10 7.87
N SER A 378 21.18 -2.70 9.06
CA SER A 378 21.35 -4.14 9.22
C SER A 378 20.34 -4.67 10.22
N SER A 379 19.72 -5.81 9.94
CA SER A 379 18.88 -6.47 10.94
C SER A 379 19.71 -7.35 11.87
N LYS A 380 20.87 -7.80 11.40
CA LYS A 380 21.89 -8.46 12.22
C LYS A 380 22.56 -7.38 13.06
N GLN A 381 22.29 -7.37 14.35
CA GLN A 381 22.77 -6.37 15.30
C GLN A 381 23.81 -6.98 16.26
N PRO A 382 24.71 -6.17 16.84
CA PRO A 382 25.59 -6.60 17.91
C PRO A 382 24.83 -7.22 19.11
N PRO A 383 25.52 -7.98 19.97
CA PRO A 383 24.90 -8.55 21.16
C PRO A 383 24.20 -7.51 22.03
N ALA A 384 23.15 -7.94 22.74
CA ALA A 384 22.40 -7.06 23.63
C ALA A 384 23.33 -6.34 24.61
N GLY A 385 23.16 -5.02 24.75
CA GLY A 385 23.99 -4.17 25.60
C GLY A 385 25.12 -3.43 24.87
N VAL A 386 25.48 -3.83 23.64
CA VAL A 386 26.48 -3.12 22.82
C VAL A 386 25.79 -2.06 21.97
N ASP A 387 26.14 -0.77 22.11
CA ASP A 387 25.63 0.27 21.20
C ASP A 387 26.17 0.01 19.78
N PRO A 388 25.30 -0.18 18.77
CA PRO A 388 25.71 -0.42 17.38
C PRO A 388 26.62 0.66 16.78
N ARG A 389 26.61 1.87 17.36
CA ARG A 389 27.43 3.01 16.89
C ARG A 389 28.73 3.18 17.66
N SER A 390 28.94 2.42 18.74
CA SER A 390 30.17 2.43 19.54
C SER A 390 31.35 1.81 18.77
N PRO A 391 32.61 2.03 19.20
CA PRO A 391 33.76 1.34 18.63
C PRO A 391 33.65 -0.20 18.69
N GLU A 392 33.04 -0.74 19.75
CA GLU A 392 32.78 -2.18 19.88
C GLU A 392 31.75 -2.66 18.86
N GLY A 393 30.59 -1.99 18.76
CA GLY A 393 29.56 -2.32 17.78
C GLY A 393 30.06 -2.26 16.33
N ARG A 394 30.91 -1.26 16.00
CA ARG A 394 31.53 -1.17 14.66
C ARG A 394 32.47 -2.33 14.37
N ARG A 395 33.30 -2.74 15.34
CA ARG A 395 34.19 -3.91 15.17
C ARG A 395 33.36 -5.18 14.94
N TRP A 396 32.28 -5.36 15.70
CA TRP A 396 31.37 -6.48 15.49
C TRP A 396 30.78 -6.47 14.06
N PHE A 397 30.35 -5.31 13.56
CA PHE A 397 29.85 -5.21 12.18
C PHE A 397 30.93 -5.51 11.14
N GLU A 398 32.17 -5.03 11.34
CA GLU A 398 33.28 -5.31 10.43
C GLU A 398 33.57 -6.80 10.30
N GLU A 399 33.43 -7.56 11.38
CA GLU A 399 33.53 -9.02 11.35
C GLU A 399 32.29 -9.65 10.68
N ALA A 400 31.09 -9.18 11.05
CA ALA A 400 29.84 -9.74 10.55
C ALA A 400 29.67 -9.61 9.03
N VAL A 401 30.01 -8.45 8.45
CA VAL A 401 29.86 -8.20 7.00
C VAL A 401 30.77 -9.06 6.13
N MET A 402 31.86 -9.59 6.70
CA MET A 402 32.80 -10.44 5.98
C MET A 402 32.34 -11.89 5.88
N ARG A 403 31.35 -12.30 6.69
CA ARG A 403 30.83 -13.65 6.63
C ARG A 403 30.03 -13.86 5.33
N PRO A 404 30.17 -15.02 4.67
CA PRO A 404 29.47 -15.29 3.41
C PRO A 404 27.94 -15.29 3.56
N ASP A 405 27.44 -15.60 4.77
CA ASP A 405 26.03 -15.65 5.11
C ASP A 405 25.47 -14.30 5.59
N PHE A 406 26.24 -13.19 5.53
CA PHE A 406 25.81 -11.91 6.12
C PHE A 406 24.45 -11.44 5.58
N LEU A 407 24.18 -11.63 4.30
CA LEU A 407 22.91 -11.23 3.67
C LEU A 407 21.75 -12.19 3.94
N ASP A 408 22.01 -13.42 4.38
CA ASP A 408 20.96 -14.42 4.60
C ASP A 408 20.09 -14.02 5.79
N GLY A 409 18.79 -13.80 5.53
CA GLY A 409 17.83 -13.29 6.51
C GLY A 409 18.09 -11.85 6.99
N ASN A 410 19.04 -11.14 6.36
CA ASN A 410 19.31 -9.75 6.67
C ASN A 410 18.43 -8.85 5.80
N PHE A 411 17.42 -8.24 6.42
CA PHE A 411 16.51 -7.34 5.70
C PHE A 411 17.07 -5.91 5.55
N LEU A 412 18.36 -5.71 5.78
CA LEU A 412 19.11 -4.47 5.59
C LEU A 412 18.41 -3.21 6.15
N GLY A 413 17.83 -3.39 7.33
CA GLY A 413 17.16 -2.38 8.14
C GLY A 413 17.22 -2.82 9.59
N SER A 414 17.14 -1.89 10.54
CA SER A 414 17.12 -2.23 11.98
C SER A 414 15.72 -2.20 12.60
N GLU A 415 14.75 -1.59 11.90
CA GLU A 415 13.40 -1.26 12.40
C GLU A 415 13.36 -0.46 13.71
N VAL A 416 14.51 0.11 14.10
CA VAL A 416 14.63 1.04 15.21
C VAL A 416 14.00 2.38 14.81
N ARG A 417 13.34 3.04 15.77
CA ARG A 417 12.77 4.37 15.58
C ARG A 417 13.84 5.44 15.82
N TYR A 418 14.25 6.15 14.78
CA TYR A 418 15.24 7.24 14.86
C TYR A 418 14.55 8.61 14.85
N PRO A 419 14.94 9.53 15.73
CA PRO A 419 14.43 10.90 15.71
C PRO A 419 14.69 11.62 14.38
N VAL A 420 13.74 12.44 13.92
CA VAL A 420 13.95 13.34 12.77
C VAL A 420 15.10 14.33 13.01
N THR A 421 15.40 14.67 14.27
CA THR A 421 16.56 15.50 14.65
C THR A 421 17.90 14.81 14.36
N VAL A 422 17.91 13.48 14.22
CA VAL A 422 19.08 12.71 13.79
C VAL A 422 19.10 12.55 12.27
N ILE A 423 17.97 12.15 11.67
CA ILE A 423 17.89 11.82 10.23
C ILE A 423 17.89 13.08 9.33
N LYS A 424 17.24 14.15 9.78
CA LYS A 424 17.21 15.48 9.14
C LYS A 424 16.73 15.50 7.68
N THR A 425 15.83 14.58 7.32
CA THR A 425 15.07 14.61 6.05
C THR A 425 13.66 15.18 6.26
N ASN A 426 12.91 15.36 5.16
CA ASN A 426 11.56 15.96 5.18
C ASN A 426 10.64 15.35 6.25
N ALA A 427 10.41 16.11 7.33
CA ALA A 427 9.76 15.70 8.57
C ALA A 427 8.33 15.17 8.41
N THR A 428 7.67 15.44 7.29
CA THR A 428 6.27 15.11 7.04
C THR A 428 5.95 13.64 7.36
N ARG A 429 6.85 12.69 7.05
CA ARG A 429 6.69 11.27 7.42
C ARG A 429 6.92 10.94 8.87
N ALA A 430 7.82 11.64 9.55
CA ALA A 430 8.03 11.43 10.96
C ALA A 430 6.85 11.93 11.82
N VAL A 431 6.05 12.88 11.31
CA VAL A 431 5.01 13.57 12.09
C VAL A 431 3.58 13.15 11.73
N ALA A 432 3.41 12.06 10.98
CA ALA A 432 2.11 11.46 10.70
C ALA A 432 1.29 11.26 11.97
N SER A 433 0.00 11.63 11.91
CA SER A 433 -0.85 11.71 13.10
C SER A 433 -1.99 10.70 13.13
N ASN A 434 -2.27 10.00 12.04
CA ASN A 434 -3.45 9.13 11.96
C ASN A 434 -3.44 7.98 13.00
N SER A 435 -2.26 7.51 13.42
CA SER A 435 -2.08 6.43 14.40
C SER A 435 -1.89 6.90 15.84
N ILE A 436 -2.29 8.13 16.18
CA ILE A 436 -2.21 8.64 17.56
C ILE A 436 -3.58 8.62 18.24
N ARG A 437 -3.62 8.97 19.53
CA ARG A 437 -4.87 9.01 20.30
C ARG A 437 -5.91 9.94 19.67
N GLY A 438 -7.15 9.48 19.62
CA GLY A 438 -8.29 10.27 19.12
C GLY A 438 -8.31 10.43 17.60
N HIS A 439 -7.35 9.87 16.87
CA HIS A 439 -7.30 9.89 15.40
C HIS A 439 -7.81 8.57 14.82
N VAL A 440 -8.04 8.57 13.51
CA VAL A 440 -8.72 7.49 12.78
C VAL A 440 -8.14 6.09 13.06
N TRP A 441 -6.83 5.95 13.25
CA TRP A 441 -6.14 4.67 13.50
C TRP A 441 -5.74 4.45 14.98
N ASP A 442 -6.40 5.12 15.93
CA ASP A 442 -6.13 4.93 17.35
C ASP A 442 -6.25 3.44 17.76
N ASN A 443 -7.32 2.75 17.36
CA ASN A 443 -7.49 1.32 17.71
C ASN A 443 -6.58 0.37 16.92
N PHE A 444 -5.69 0.89 16.05
CA PHE A 444 -4.79 0.09 15.21
C PHE A 444 -3.31 0.39 15.50
N SER A 445 -3.02 0.91 16.69
CA SER A 445 -1.68 1.30 17.10
C SER A 445 -1.45 1.05 18.59
N SER A 446 -0.20 0.75 18.93
CA SER A 446 0.23 0.40 20.28
C SER A 446 0.29 1.62 21.19
N GLU A 447 0.28 1.33 22.48
CA GLU A 447 0.52 2.32 23.52
C GLU A 447 1.98 2.77 23.53
N THR A 448 2.92 1.84 23.33
CA THR A 448 4.37 2.16 23.22
C THR A 448 4.65 3.17 22.10
N TYR A 449 3.96 3.09 20.96
CA TYR A 449 4.06 4.09 19.89
C TYR A 449 3.48 5.43 20.35
N LYS A 450 2.25 5.44 20.88
CA LYS A 450 1.53 6.66 21.31
C LYS A 450 2.21 7.42 22.46
N THR A 451 3.14 6.79 23.17
CA THR A 451 3.89 7.40 24.28
C THR A 451 5.33 7.75 23.92
N LEU A 452 5.74 7.67 22.65
CA LEU A 452 7.07 8.12 22.27
C LEU A 452 7.27 9.60 22.63
N PRO A 453 8.39 9.96 23.26
CA PRO A 453 8.62 11.32 23.74
C PRO A 453 8.79 12.31 22.59
N PRO A 454 8.66 13.62 22.84
CA PRO A 454 9.05 14.63 21.86
C PRO A 454 10.56 14.51 21.54
N VAL A 455 10.91 14.81 20.29
CA VAL A 455 12.29 14.67 19.78
C VAL A 455 13.08 15.98 19.78
N GLY A 456 12.46 17.06 20.26
CA GLY A 456 12.99 18.42 20.23
C GLY A 456 12.67 19.18 18.94
N PRO A 457 13.15 20.44 18.84
CA PRO A 457 12.83 21.31 17.71
C PRO A 457 13.54 20.93 16.42
N ILE A 458 12.92 21.27 15.30
CA ILE A 458 13.52 21.28 13.96
C ILE A 458 13.32 22.63 13.28
N GLN A 459 14.09 22.89 12.23
CA GLN A 459 13.82 24.01 11.31
C GLN A 459 12.81 23.56 10.26
N VAL A 460 11.80 24.40 10.00
CA VAL A 460 10.82 24.21 8.93
C VAL A 460 10.71 25.49 8.12
N TRP A 461 10.50 25.35 6.81
CA TRP A 461 10.25 26.48 5.93
C TRP A 461 8.78 26.91 6.03
N ASP A 462 8.54 28.19 6.27
CA ASP A 462 7.20 28.77 6.32
C ASP A 462 6.82 29.40 4.96
N PRO A 463 5.83 28.85 4.24
CA PRO A 463 5.45 29.36 2.92
C PRO A 463 4.82 30.76 2.95
N PHE A 464 4.27 31.20 4.08
CA PHE A 464 3.60 32.50 4.18
C PHE A 464 4.60 33.63 4.39
N THR A 465 5.68 33.37 5.13
CA THR A 465 6.72 34.37 5.39
C THR A 465 7.94 34.21 4.49
N GLY A 466 8.08 33.06 3.80
CA GLY A 466 9.23 32.72 2.98
C GLY A 466 10.53 32.53 3.78
N LYS A 467 10.43 32.18 5.06
CA LYS A 467 11.57 32.09 5.99
C LYS A 467 11.52 30.79 6.77
N ASP A 468 12.69 30.32 7.19
CA ASP A 468 12.78 29.22 8.13
C ASP A 468 12.35 29.67 9.53
N ARG A 469 11.67 28.79 10.25
CA ARG A 469 11.32 28.96 11.65
C ARG A 469 11.58 27.69 12.44
N VAL A 470 11.89 27.88 13.72
CA VAL A 470 11.92 26.78 14.68
C VAL A 470 10.49 26.27 14.89
N TRP A 471 10.32 24.96 14.79
CA TRP A 471 9.06 24.29 15.11
C TRP A 471 9.32 23.13 16.07
N GLU A 472 8.57 23.12 17.17
CA GLU A 472 8.61 22.05 18.16
C GLU A 472 7.87 20.84 17.61
N VAL A 473 8.62 19.74 17.40
CA VAL A 473 8.02 18.49 16.94
C VAL A 473 7.15 17.93 18.06
N PRO A 474 5.83 17.75 17.82
CA PRO A 474 4.96 17.17 18.83
C PRO A 474 5.42 15.76 19.21
N GLY A 475 5.32 15.41 20.49
CA GLY A 475 5.49 14.01 20.93
C GLY A 475 4.26 13.16 20.65
N GLY A 476 4.17 12.01 21.32
CA GLY A 476 3.01 11.13 21.29
C GLY A 476 2.97 10.24 20.05
N GLY A 477 4.12 9.69 19.66
CA GLY A 477 4.28 8.85 18.46
C GLY A 477 4.88 9.56 17.25
N ARG A 478 4.98 10.89 17.30
CA ARG A 478 5.50 11.73 16.21
C ARG A 478 6.97 12.09 16.43
N GLY A 479 7.65 12.40 15.33
CA GLY A 479 9.06 12.78 15.29
C GLY A 479 10.03 11.64 14.99
N TYR A 480 9.55 10.44 14.63
CA TYR A 480 10.39 9.27 14.43
C TYR A 480 10.28 8.69 13.02
N TYR A 481 11.42 8.36 12.43
CA TYR A 481 11.52 7.51 11.25
C TYR A 481 11.88 6.09 11.63
N ARG A 482 11.67 5.18 10.67
CA ARG A 482 12.34 3.89 10.65
C ARG A 482 13.22 3.83 9.40
N PRO A 483 14.41 3.24 9.48
CA PRO A 483 15.28 3.11 8.32
C PRO A 483 14.57 2.30 7.23
N PRO A 484 14.58 2.73 5.97
CA PRO A 484 14.15 1.86 4.89
C PRO A 484 15.08 0.65 4.81
N SER A 485 14.50 -0.50 4.47
CA SER A 485 15.25 -1.68 4.06
C SER A 485 15.97 -1.40 2.75
N LEU A 486 17.21 -1.86 2.63
CA LEU A 486 18.02 -1.78 1.40
C LEU A 486 17.96 -3.07 0.55
N VAL A 487 17.06 -3.98 0.89
CA VAL A 487 16.76 -5.19 0.12
C VAL A 487 16.02 -4.87 -1.17
#